data_AF-A0A2E2ER57-F1
#
_entry.id   AF-A0A2E2ER57-F1
#
_cell.length_a   1.000
_cell.length_b   1.000
_cell.length_c   1.000
_cell.angle_alpha   90.00
_cell.angle_beta   90.00
_cell.angle_gamma   90.00
#
_symmetry.space_group_name_H-M   'P 1'
#
loop_
_entity.id
_entity.type
_entity.pdbx_description
1 polymer ?
#
loop_
_entity_poly.entity_id
_entity_poly.type
_entity_poly.pdbx_seq_one_letter_code
_entity_poly.pdbx_strand_id
1 'polypeptide(L)'
;MNKLKQANLYRSELIPVSGKLVERYNKCLKTLGFSETNLKSFSIDGLGWSPEVADEKQNTQYLNHGEANPHGIIISPLQKGKPVYLPFHSFDKDMMQHIFKTHGQKINDITRDSAICIDFDQDIDVFYEPLDILKYEDISISFRLIDNLEEKQKEQLHLVDK
;
A
#
# COMPACT_ATOMS: atom_id res chain seq x y z
N MET A 1 -2.37 23.60 13.98
CA MET A 1 -1.86 22.21 13.83
C MET A 1 -1.50 21.55 15.17
N ASN A 2 -0.60 22.13 15.98
CA ASN A 2 -0.13 21.49 17.23
C ASN A 2 -1.24 21.15 18.24
N LYS A 3 -2.29 21.98 18.35
CA LYS A 3 -3.46 21.71 19.21
C LYS A 3 -4.23 20.44 18.81
N LEU A 4 -4.36 20.17 17.50
CA LEU A 4 -5.06 18.97 17.00
C LEU A 4 -4.22 17.69 17.22
N LYS A 5 -2.90 17.79 17.03
CA LYS A 5 -1.96 16.71 17.35
C LYS A 5 -1.99 16.37 18.84
N GLN A 6 -1.96 17.39 19.73
CA GLN A 6 -2.05 17.20 21.17
C GLN A 6 -3.40 16.60 21.63
N ALA A 7 -4.49 16.93 20.93
CA ALA A 7 -5.81 16.39 21.22
C ALA A 7 -6.08 15.02 20.57
N ASN A 8 -5.10 14.37 19.93
CA ASN A 8 -5.27 13.12 19.16
C ASN A 8 -6.37 13.20 18.08
N LEU A 9 -6.58 14.39 17.51
CA LEU A 9 -7.54 14.62 16.43
C LEU A 9 -6.88 14.74 15.05
N TYR A 10 -5.55 14.58 14.98
CA TYR A 10 -4.79 14.67 13.74
C TYR A 10 -3.98 13.40 13.52
N ARG A 11 -4.39 12.60 12.53
CA ARG A 11 -3.71 11.36 12.12
C ARG A 11 -3.44 10.39 13.28
N SER A 12 -4.35 10.31 14.23
CA SER A 12 -4.20 9.53 15.47
C SER A 12 -4.23 8.02 15.26
N GLU A 13 -4.75 7.58 14.12
CA GLU A 13 -4.87 6.16 13.78
C GLU A 13 -3.76 5.60 12.88
N LEU A 14 -2.67 6.37 12.68
CA LEU A 14 -1.52 5.84 11.96
C LEU A 14 -0.87 4.68 12.73
N ILE A 15 -0.35 3.71 11.99
CA ILE A 15 0.33 2.54 12.53
C ILE A 15 1.83 2.81 12.55
N PRO A 16 2.49 2.72 13.71
CA PRO A 16 3.94 2.87 13.78
C PRO A 16 4.66 1.68 13.11
N VAL A 17 5.66 2.01 12.32
CA VAL A 17 6.53 1.10 11.57
C VAL A 17 7.96 1.32 12.04
N SER A 18 8.62 0.24 12.48
CA SER A 18 10.01 0.29 12.95
C SER A 18 10.70 -1.07 12.77
N GLY A 19 12.04 -1.06 12.86
CA GLY A 19 12.85 -2.28 12.76
C GLY A 19 12.64 -3.02 11.43
N LYS A 20 12.39 -4.34 11.49
CA LYS A 20 12.23 -5.18 10.29
C LYS A 20 11.05 -4.77 9.39
N LEU A 21 10.04 -4.09 9.94
CA LEU A 21 8.91 -3.62 9.12
C LEU A 21 9.33 -2.51 8.14
N VAL A 22 10.34 -1.70 8.51
CA VAL A 22 10.92 -0.69 7.60
C VAL A 22 11.60 -1.37 6.41
N GLU A 23 12.34 -2.45 6.65
CA GLU A 23 12.99 -3.22 5.59
C GLU A 23 11.95 -3.80 4.61
N ARG A 24 10.86 -4.38 5.14
CA ARG A 24 9.75 -4.89 4.31
C ARG A 24 9.08 -3.78 3.50
N TYR A 25 8.83 -2.65 4.14
CA TYR A 25 8.24 -1.49 3.48
C TYR A 25 9.14 -0.95 2.35
N ASN A 26 10.45 -0.85 2.58
CA ASN A 26 11.42 -0.47 1.55
C ASN A 26 11.50 -1.48 0.41
N LYS A 27 11.40 -2.78 0.69
CA LYS A 27 11.27 -3.80 -0.36
C LYS A 27 10.01 -3.58 -1.21
N CYS A 28 8.86 -3.30 -0.59
CA CYS A 28 7.65 -2.96 -1.32
C CYS A 28 7.83 -1.71 -2.20
N LEU A 29 8.42 -0.63 -1.67
CA LEU A 29 8.73 0.56 -2.45
C LEU A 29 9.56 0.22 -3.69
N LYS A 30 10.62 -0.58 -3.52
CA LYS A 30 11.48 -1.00 -4.62
C LYS A 30 10.75 -1.89 -5.63
N THR A 31 9.92 -2.83 -5.18
CA THR A 31 9.10 -3.69 -6.05
C THR A 31 8.09 -2.88 -6.87
N LEU A 32 7.55 -1.81 -6.30
CA LEU A 32 6.66 -0.87 -6.97
C LEU A 32 7.41 0.14 -7.87
N GLY A 33 8.74 0.12 -7.90
CA GLY A 33 9.56 1.03 -8.71
C GLY A 33 9.86 2.39 -8.06
N PHE A 34 9.59 2.54 -6.77
CA PHE A 34 9.90 3.74 -5.99
C PHE A 34 11.27 3.65 -5.31
N SER A 35 11.85 4.82 -4.98
CA SER A 35 13.04 4.91 -4.12
C SER A 35 12.75 4.41 -2.70
N GLU A 36 13.75 3.86 -2.01
CA GLU A 36 13.64 3.50 -0.59
C GLU A 36 13.62 4.75 0.30
N THR A 37 13.04 4.64 1.50
CA THR A 37 13.18 5.67 2.55
C THR A 37 14.39 5.38 3.42
N ASN A 38 15.05 6.45 3.91
CA ASN A 38 16.16 6.35 4.87
C ASN A 38 15.69 6.44 6.34
N LEU A 39 14.38 6.60 6.56
CA LEU A 39 13.80 6.72 7.89
C LEU A 39 13.88 5.38 8.64
N LYS A 40 14.35 5.41 9.90
CA LYS A 40 14.43 4.23 10.78
C LYS A 40 13.11 3.85 11.43
N SER A 41 12.19 4.80 11.48
CA SER A 41 10.83 4.63 12.02
C SER A 41 9.93 5.69 11.42
N PHE A 42 8.71 5.30 11.09
CA PHE A 42 7.67 6.20 10.61
C PHE A 42 6.30 5.61 10.89
N SER A 43 5.23 6.31 10.53
CA SER A 43 3.86 5.81 10.71
C SER A 43 3.10 5.76 9.37
N ILE A 44 2.32 4.71 9.14
CA ILE A 44 1.55 4.50 7.91
C ILE A 44 0.04 4.52 8.16
N ASP A 45 -0.73 4.82 7.12
CA ASP A 45 -2.18 4.75 7.13
C ASP A 45 -2.72 3.39 6.66
N GLY A 46 -4.04 3.30 6.44
CA GLY A 46 -4.68 2.07 5.97
C GLY A 46 -4.17 1.58 4.61
N LEU A 47 -3.80 2.49 3.70
CA LEU A 47 -3.28 2.18 2.36
C LEU A 47 -1.78 1.82 2.39
N GLY A 48 -1.07 2.27 3.42
CA GLY A 48 0.39 2.17 3.53
C GLY A 48 1.10 3.51 3.29
N TRP A 49 0.36 4.61 3.14
CA TRP A 49 0.95 5.93 2.96
C TRP A 49 1.47 6.48 4.30
N SER A 50 2.67 7.07 4.28
CA SER A 50 3.32 7.69 5.42
C SER A 50 3.54 9.18 5.17
N PRO A 51 3.09 10.07 6.09
CA PRO A 51 3.38 11.49 5.99
C PRO A 51 4.87 11.81 6.15
N GLU A 52 5.60 11.03 6.95
CA GLU A 52 7.03 11.27 7.19
C GLU A 52 7.86 10.89 5.96
N VAL A 53 7.49 9.80 5.27
CA VAL A 53 8.11 9.41 4.00
C VAL A 53 7.75 10.40 2.90
N ALA A 54 6.52 10.91 2.88
CA ALA A 54 6.12 11.96 1.95
C ALA A 54 6.94 13.25 2.14
N ASP A 55 7.16 13.67 3.39
CA ASP A 55 7.99 14.82 3.75
C ASP A 55 9.46 14.60 3.35
N GLU A 56 10.03 13.40 3.62
CA GLU A 56 11.39 13.03 3.21
C GLU A 56 11.57 13.10 1.69
N LYS A 57 10.60 12.57 0.93
CA LYS A 57 10.65 12.52 -0.54
C LYS A 57 10.24 13.83 -1.20
N GLN A 58 9.79 14.81 -0.43
CA GLN A 58 9.17 16.05 -0.93
C GLN A 58 8.04 15.78 -1.93
N ASN A 59 7.33 14.66 -1.78
CA ASN A 59 6.26 14.22 -2.65
C ASN A 59 5.12 13.65 -1.82
N THR A 60 3.99 14.38 -1.80
CA THR A 60 2.80 13.99 -1.04
C THR A 60 2.19 12.69 -1.57
N GLN A 61 2.26 12.44 -2.88
CA GLN A 61 1.69 11.28 -3.56
C GLN A 61 2.77 10.29 -4.02
N TYR A 62 3.79 10.04 -3.19
CA TYR A 62 4.92 9.18 -3.57
C TYR A 62 4.56 7.70 -3.84
N LEU A 63 3.35 7.26 -3.48
CA LEU A 63 2.80 5.94 -3.83
C LEU A 63 1.92 5.96 -5.09
N ASN A 64 1.90 7.06 -5.84
CA ASN A 64 1.23 7.12 -7.13
C ASN A 64 2.28 7.26 -8.23
N HIS A 65 2.20 6.43 -9.26
CA HIS A 65 2.97 6.63 -10.46
C HIS A 65 2.27 7.66 -11.36
N GLY A 66 2.71 8.92 -11.27
CA GLY A 66 2.06 10.03 -11.97
C GLY A 66 0.72 10.40 -11.35
N GLU A 67 -0.28 10.65 -12.20
CA GLU A 67 -1.61 11.11 -11.79
C GLU A 67 -2.72 10.07 -12.01
N ALA A 68 -2.38 8.79 -12.23
CA ALA A 68 -3.38 7.78 -12.61
C ALA A 68 -3.28 6.46 -11.85
N ASN A 69 -2.09 6.09 -11.35
CA ASN A 69 -1.81 4.73 -10.89
C ASN A 69 -1.44 4.72 -9.40
N PRO A 70 -2.44 4.73 -8.49
CA PRO A 70 -2.18 4.59 -7.08
C PRO A 70 -1.71 3.17 -6.76
N HIS A 71 -0.79 3.07 -5.79
CA HIS A 71 -0.31 1.82 -5.24
C HIS A 71 -0.56 1.76 -3.73
N GLY A 72 -0.78 0.54 -3.23
CA GLY A 72 -0.92 0.25 -1.81
C GLY A 72 0.23 -0.60 -1.28
N ILE A 73 0.51 -0.48 0.01
CA ILE A 73 1.47 -1.34 0.72
C ILE A 73 0.79 -1.86 1.98
N ILE A 74 0.60 -3.19 2.05
CA ILE A 74 0.14 -3.87 3.26
C ILE A 74 1.32 -4.60 3.92
N ILE A 75 1.71 -4.13 5.09
CA ILE A 75 2.77 -4.74 5.91
C ILE A 75 2.24 -5.31 7.23
N SER A 76 0.98 -5.05 7.58
CA SER A 76 0.40 -5.49 8.86
C SER A 76 -1.11 -5.72 8.75
N PRO A 77 -1.67 -6.72 9.47
CA PRO A 77 -3.12 -6.89 9.56
C PRO A 77 -3.78 -5.73 10.34
N LEU A 78 -3.00 -4.95 11.10
CA LEU A 78 -3.49 -3.78 11.84
C LEU A 78 -3.99 -2.66 10.93
N GLN A 79 -3.63 -2.67 9.64
CA GLN A 79 -4.15 -1.74 8.62
C GLN A 79 -5.65 -1.94 8.36
N LYS A 80 -6.21 -3.09 8.76
CA LYS A 80 -7.65 -3.37 8.62
C LYS A 80 -8.49 -2.33 9.37
N GLY A 81 -9.34 -1.63 8.62
CA GLY A 81 -10.26 -0.63 9.17
C GLY A 81 -9.61 0.69 9.55
N LYS A 82 -8.32 0.90 9.23
CA LYS A 82 -7.65 2.19 9.42
C LYS A 82 -8.05 3.19 8.35
N PRO A 83 -8.09 4.49 8.70
CA PRO A 83 -8.37 5.53 7.72
C PRO A 83 -7.28 5.58 6.66
N VAL A 84 -7.68 5.83 5.42
CA VAL A 84 -6.80 6.26 4.33
C VAL A 84 -6.86 7.78 4.30
N TYR A 85 -5.76 8.44 4.68
CA TYR A 85 -5.73 9.89 4.86
C TYR A 85 -5.56 10.65 3.55
N LEU A 86 -4.92 10.02 2.57
CA LEU A 86 -4.64 10.61 1.27
C LEU A 86 -5.07 9.65 0.14
N PRO A 87 -6.38 9.38 0.00
CA PRO A 87 -6.87 8.65 -1.16
C PRO A 87 -6.66 9.49 -2.42
N PHE A 88 -6.30 8.85 -3.52
CA PHE A 88 -6.23 9.52 -4.82
C PHE A 88 -7.63 9.56 -5.45
N HIS A 89 -8.31 8.42 -5.48
CA HIS A 89 -9.71 8.32 -5.92
C HIS A 89 -10.68 8.22 -4.74
N SER A 90 -11.94 8.61 -4.96
CA SER A 90 -12.99 8.52 -3.94
C SER A 90 -13.24 7.08 -3.45
N PHE A 91 -12.97 6.09 -4.30
CA PHE A 91 -13.22 4.68 -4.03
C PHE A 91 -12.04 3.93 -3.36
N ASP A 92 -10.83 4.51 -3.27
CA ASP A 92 -9.65 3.81 -2.72
C ASP A 92 -9.89 3.28 -1.30
N LYS A 93 -10.65 4.04 -0.51
CA LYS A 93 -11.06 3.66 0.85
C LYS A 93 -11.89 2.39 0.86
N ASP A 94 -12.90 2.34 0.00
CA ASP A 94 -13.83 1.22 -0.09
C ASP A 94 -13.15 -0.02 -0.68
N MET A 95 -12.21 0.18 -1.61
CA MET A 95 -11.36 -0.89 -2.12
C MET A 95 -10.51 -1.52 -1.02
N MET A 96 -9.83 -0.71 -0.20
CA MET A 96 -9.06 -1.24 0.93
C MET A 96 -9.93 -2.00 1.93
N GLN A 97 -11.14 -1.50 2.21
CA GLN A 97 -12.11 -2.23 3.04
C GLN A 97 -12.50 -3.57 2.39
N HIS A 98 -12.75 -3.58 1.08
CA HIS A 98 -13.07 -4.78 0.33
C HIS A 98 -11.94 -5.81 0.37
N ILE A 99 -10.69 -5.40 0.12
CA ILE A 99 -9.50 -6.26 0.18
C ILE A 99 -9.39 -6.95 1.54
N PHE A 100 -9.48 -6.19 2.64
CA PHE A 100 -9.40 -6.77 3.99
C PHE A 100 -10.61 -7.65 4.36
N LYS A 101 -11.79 -7.36 3.79
CA LYS A 101 -12.99 -8.19 3.97
C LYS A 101 -12.85 -9.53 3.23
N THR A 102 -12.36 -9.50 1.99
CA THR A 102 -12.28 -10.67 1.11
C THR A 102 -11.05 -11.54 1.40
N HIS A 103 -9.90 -10.93 1.76
CA HIS A 103 -8.62 -11.62 1.89
C HIS A 103 -7.96 -11.52 3.28
N GLY A 104 -8.70 -11.08 4.31
CA GLY A 104 -8.15 -10.79 5.63
C GLY A 104 -7.33 -11.93 6.27
N GLN A 105 -7.74 -13.20 6.10
CA GLN A 105 -6.97 -14.35 6.59
C GLN A 105 -5.63 -14.49 5.86
N LYS A 106 -5.62 -14.45 4.52
CA LYS A 106 -4.39 -14.51 3.71
C LYS A 106 -3.44 -13.36 4.03
N ILE A 107 -3.98 -12.15 4.19
CA ILE A 107 -3.20 -10.97 4.59
C ILE A 107 -2.53 -11.20 5.94
N ASN A 108 -3.27 -11.70 6.93
CA ASN A 108 -2.72 -11.98 8.26
C ASN A 108 -1.59 -13.02 8.22
N ASP A 109 -1.72 -14.06 7.39
CA ASP A 109 -0.71 -15.10 7.28
C ASP A 109 0.55 -14.58 6.56
N ILE A 110 0.38 -13.91 5.43
CA ILE A 110 1.49 -13.39 4.61
C ILE A 110 2.26 -12.27 5.32
N THR A 111 1.56 -11.38 6.03
CA THR A 111 2.21 -10.23 6.70
C THR A 111 2.98 -10.61 7.96
N ARG A 112 2.93 -11.87 8.39
CA ARG A 112 3.73 -12.40 9.50
C ARG A 112 5.23 -12.27 9.19
N ASP A 113 5.63 -12.73 8.02
CA ASP A 113 7.01 -12.83 7.55
C ASP A 113 7.30 -11.94 6.32
N SER A 114 6.27 -11.56 5.56
CA SER A 114 6.37 -10.80 4.32
C SER A 114 5.55 -9.50 4.33
N ALA A 115 5.40 -8.90 3.15
CA ALA A 115 4.55 -7.75 2.85
C ALA A 115 3.94 -7.88 1.45
N ILE A 116 2.82 -7.18 1.24
CA ILE A 116 2.02 -7.24 0.01
C ILE A 116 2.02 -5.86 -0.63
N CYS A 117 2.42 -5.79 -1.89
CA CYS A 117 2.23 -4.62 -2.73
C CYS A 117 0.89 -4.76 -3.45
N ILE A 118 0.16 -3.65 -3.57
CA ILE A 118 -1.11 -3.59 -4.30
C ILE A 118 -0.94 -2.61 -5.44
N ASP A 119 -1.36 -3.04 -6.63
CA ASP A 119 -1.49 -2.19 -7.80
C ASP A 119 -2.96 -2.02 -8.12
N PHE A 120 -3.40 -0.76 -8.25
CA PHE A 120 -4.73 -0.43 -8.71
C PHE A 120 -4.64 -0.02 -10.17
N ASP A 121 -5.22 -0.84 -11.05
CA ASP A 121 -5.22 -0.61 -12.49
C ASP A 121 -6.65 -0.33 -12.95
N GLN A 122 -6.79 0.74 -13.72
CA GLN A 122 -8.06 1.24 -14.26
C GLN A 122 -8.15 1.05 -15.77
N ASP A 123 -7.15 0.41 -16.39
CA ASP A 123 -6.99 0.25 -17.84
C ASP A 123 -7.04 1.59 -18.61
N ILE A 124 -6.55 2.66 -17.97
CA ILE A 124 -6.54 4.02 -18.50
C ILE A 124 -5.14 4.61 -18.31
N ASP A 125 -4.44 4.80 -19.44
CA ASP A 125 -3.07 5.31 -19.43
C ASP A 125 -2.99 6.82 -19.15
N VAL A 126 -3.93 7.60 -19.70
CA VAL A 126 -3.90 9.07 -19.66
C VAL A 126 -5.32 9.64 -19.61
N PHE A 127 -5.50 10.65 -18.78
CA PHE A 127 -6.65 11.54 -18.83
C PHE A 127 -6.34 12.75 -19.71
N TYR A 128 -7.12 12.97 -20.76
CA TYR A 128 -7.04 14.18 -21.56
C TYR A 128 -8.10 15.19 -21.13
N GLU A 129 -9.27 14.71 -20.70
CA GLU A 129 -10.40 15.55 -20.29
C GLU A 129 -11.15 14.96 -19.09
N PRO A 130 -11.86 15.77 -18.28
CA PRO A 130 -12.63 15.26 -17.14
C PRO A 130 -13.65 14.17 -17.49
N LEU A 131 -14.13 14.13 -18.73
CA LEU A 131 -15.10 13.13 -19.20
C LEU A 131 -14.48 11.73 -19.35
N ASP A 132 -13.15 11.63 -19.45
CA ASP A 132 -12.44 10.35 -19.54
C ASP A 132 -12.64 9.48 -18.29
N ILE A 133 -13.05 10.08 -17.16
CA ILE A 133 -13.41 9.33 -15.95
C ILE A 133 -14.61 8.39 -16.18
N LEU A 134 -15.46 8.66 -17.17
CA LEU A 134 -16.59 7.79 -17.53
C LEU A 134 -16.15 6.52 -18.28
N LYS A 135 -14.88 6.43 -18.68
CA LYS A 135 -14.31 5.21 -19.29
C LYS A 135 -13.97 4.14 -18.26
N TYR A 136 -14.10 4.45 -16.96
CA TYR A 136 -13.90 3.48 -15.88
C TYR A 136 -15.04 2.46 -15.92
N GLU A 137 -14.76 1.27 -16.43
CA GLU A 137 -15.70 0.14 -16.39
C GLU A 137 -15.38 -0.78 -15.22
N ASP A 138 -14.13 -1.21 -15.13
CA ASP A 138 -13.63 -2.14 -14.13
C ASP A 138 -12.35 -1.63 -13.48
N ILE A 139 -12.14 -2.03 -12.22
CA ILE A 139 -10.90 -1.78 -11.49
C ILE A 139 -10.24 -3.12 -11.20
N SER A 140 -9.04 -3.31 -11.74
CA SER A 140 -8.23 -4.49 -11.49
C SER A 140 -7.31 -4.26 -10.29
N ILE A 141 -7.44 -5.12 -9.28
CA ILE A 141 -6.57 -5.10 -8.09
C ILE A 141 -5.58 -6.25 -8.22
N SER A 142 -4.30 -5.92 -8.42
CA SER A 142 -3.23 -6.91 -8.47
C SER A 142 -2.45 -6.91 -7.16
N PHE A 143 -2.03 -8.11 -6.72
CA PHE A 143 -1.23 -8.29 -5.53
C PHE A 143 0.15 -8.81 -5.93
N ARG A 144 1.21 -8.21 -5.40
CA ARG A 144 2.58 -8.69 -5.58
C ARG A 144 3.24 -8.92 -4.23
N LEU A 145 3.77 -10.11 -4.02
CA LEU A 145 4.53 -10.45 -2.82
C LEU A 145 5.99 -10.04 -2.97
N ILE A 146 6.59 -9.50 -1.92
CA ILE A 146 8.02 -9.19 -1.92
C ILE A 146 8.86 -10.48 -2.04
N ASP A 147 10.09 -10.34 -2.52
CA ASP A 147 11.07 -11.43 -2.70
C ASP A 147 10.63 -12.59 -3.62
N ASN A 148 9.66 -12.33 -4.52
CA ASN A 148 9.08 -13.32 -5.45
C ASN A 148 8.61 -14.59 -4.73
N LEU A 149 7.94 -14.41 -3.59
CA LEU A 149 7.53 -15.52 -2.71
C LEU A 149 6.67 -16.56 -3.46
N GLU A 150 5.88 -16.13 -4.45
CA GLU A 150 5.08 -17.02 -5.30
C GLU A 150 5.94 -17.97 -6.13
N GLU A 151 7.02 -17.48 -6.74
CA GLU A 151 7.93 -18.30 -7.54
C GLU A 151 8.68 -19.29 -6.65
N LYS A 152 9.16 -18.83 -5.49
CA LYS A 152 9.81 -19.71 -4.49
C LYS A 152 8.88 -20.80 -3.99
N GLN A 153 7.60 -20.49 -3.80
CA GLN A 153 6.59 -21.48 -3.41
C GLN A 153 6.40 -22.55 -4.51
N LYS A 154 6.31 -22.14 -5.78
CA LYS A 154 6.20 -23.06 -6.92
C LYS A 154 7.43 -23.96 -7.03
N GLU A 155 8.63 -23.40 -6.89
CA GLU A 155 9.89 -24.14 -6.88
C GLU A 155 9.91 -25.17 -5.74
N GLN A 156 9.55 -24.75 -4.53
CA GLN A 156 9.51 -25.64 -3.37
C GLN A 156 8.51 -26.79 -3.54
N LEU A 157 7.32 -26.52 -4.09
CA LEU A 157 6.31 -27.55 -4.34
C LEU A 157 6.83 -28.62 -5.32
N HIS A 158 7.47 -28.18 -6.41
CA HIS A 158 8.06 -29.09 -7.39
C HIS A 158 9.19 -29.97 -6.80
N LEU A 159 9.86 -29.52 -5.73
CA LEU A 159 10.86 -30.33 -5.03
C LEU A 159 10.25 -31.36 -4.07
N VAL A 160 9.04 -31.10 -3.54
CA VAL A 160 8.33 -32.02 -2.63
C VAL A 160 7.55 -33.08 -3.40
N ASP A 161 7.06 -32.76 -4.60
CA ASP A 161 6.33 -33.69 -5.47
C ASP A 161 7.25 -34.68 -6.23
N LYS A 162 8.57 -34.62 -5.99
CA LYS A 162 9.59 -35.57 -6.49
C LYS A 162 9.97 -36.60 -5.44
#